data_AF-A0A2H9QAQ4-F1
#
_entry.id   AF-A0A2H9QAQ4-F1
#
_cell.length_a   1.000
_cell.length_b   1.000
_cell.length_c   1.000
_cell.angle_alpha   90.00
_cell.angle_beta   90.00
_cell.angle_gamma   90.00
#
_symmetry.space_group_name_H-M   'P 1'
#
loop_
_entity.id
_entity.type
_entity.pdbx_description
1 polymer ?
#
loop_
_entity_poly.entity_id
_entity_poly.type
_entity_poly.pdbx_seq_one_letter_code
_entity_poly.pdbx_strand_id
1 'polypeptide(L)'
;MKRFKSVEKYILERLEQKSLLFTLIDPLDYKNLSHATKVAKACSESGADAVLIGGSIGVQGDILDNVAKEASENSDVPVILFPGNIGTVTKYADA
;
A
#
# COMPACT_ATOMS: atom_id res chain seq x y z
N MET A 1 3.11 -3.97 15.02
CA MET A 1 3.08 -3.28 13.71
C MET A 1 4.51 -2.99 13.28
N LYS A 2 4.95 -3.61 12.19
CA LYS A 2 6.27 -3.34 11.60
C LYS A 2 6.09 -2.06 10.77
N ARG A 3 6.78 -0.97 11.14
CA ARG A 3 6.63 0.32 10.46
C ARG A 3 7.98 0.72 9.87
N PHE A 4 8.00 1.09 8.60
CA PHE A 4 9.26 1.43 7.92
C PHE A 4 9.75 2.79 8.42
N LYS A 5 11.02 2.86 8.87
CA LYS A 5 11.60 4.13 9.36
C LYS A 5 11.79 5.15 8.24
N SER A 6 12.10 4.68 7.03
CA SER A 6 12.23 5.48 5.82
C SER A 6 11.99 4.56 4.63
N VAL A 7 10.88 4.79 3.92
CA VAL A 7 10.54 4.05 2.70
C VAL A 7 11.49 4.40 1.56
N GLU A 8 11.91 5.66 1.45
CA GLU A 8 12.91 6.11 0.48
C GLU A 8 14.22 5.31 0.60
N LYS A 9 14.78 5.22 1.82
CA LYS A 9 16.00 4.45 2.07
C LYS A 9 15.82 2.97 1.68
N TYR A 10 14.70 2.37 2.06
CA TYR A 10 14.37 0.99 1.70
C TYR A 10 14.34 0.77 0.18
N ILE A 11 13.72 1.70 -0.57
CA ILE A 11 13.65 1.64 -2.04
C ILE A 11 15.05 1.74 -2.65
N LEU A 12 15.86 2.70 -2.21
CA LEU A 12 17.22 2.89 -2.72
C LEU A 12 18.11 1.65 -2.47
N GLU A 13 18.07 1.07 -1.27
CA GLU A 13 18.83 -0.15 -0.94
C GLU A 13 18.39 -1.36 -1.78
N ARG A 14 17.09 -1.52 -2.05
CA ARG A 14 16.57 -2.60 -2.89
C ARG A 14 16.94 -2.42 -4.36
N LEU A 15 16.94 -1.19 -4.87
CA LEU A 15 17.29 -0.85 -6.26
C LEU A 15 18.73 -1.22 -6.61
N GLU A 16 19.65 -1.24 -5.65
CA GLU A 16 21.03 -1.69 -5.87
C GLU A 16 21.13 -3.19 -6.18
N GLN A 17 20.10 -3.97 -5.83
CA GLN A 17 20.12 -5.43 -5.93
C GLN A 17 19.28 -5.96 -7.11
N LYS A 18 18.15 -5.31 -7.42
CA LYS A 18 17.21 -5.75 -8.46
C LYS A 18 16.27 -4.64 -8.91
N SER A 19 15.59 -4.86 -10.03
CA SER A 19 14.39 -4.11 -10.40
C SER A 19 13.28 -4.32 -9.36
N LEU A 20 12.50 -3.27 -9.09
CA LEU A 20 11.42 -3.32 -8.11
C LEU A 20 10.05 -3.46 -8.77
N LEU A 21 9.19 -4.26 -8.16
CA LEU A 21 7.79 -4.42 -8.54
C LEU A 21 6.90 -3.73 -7.50
N PHE A 22 6.19 -2.68 -7.90
CA PHE A 22 5.17 -2.06 -7.05
C PHE A 22 3.78 -2.43 -7.56
N THR A 23 2.91 -2.87 -6.65
CA THR A 23 1.54 -3.24 -7.01
C THR A 23 0.57 -2.18 -6.53
N LEU A 24 -0.23 -1.62 -7.44
CA LEU A 24 -1.32 -0.71 -7.10
C LEU A 24 -2.58 -1.49 -6.72
N ILE A 25 -3.13 -1.17 -5.57
CA ILE A 25 -4.43 -1.61 -5.08
C ILE A 25 -5.33 -0.39 -5.09
N ASP A 26 -6.29 -0.36 -6.01
CA ASP A 26 -7.42 0.55 -5.96
C ASP A 26 -8.57 -0.14 -5.22
N PRO A 27 -8.91 0.28 -3.98
CA PRO A 27 -9.96 -0.36 -3.20
C PRO A 27 -11.32 -0.44 -3.90
N LEU A 28 -11.60 0.44 -4.88
CA LEU A 28 -12.86 0.44 -5.63
C LEU A 28 -12.95 -0.68 -6.68
N ASP A 29 -11.82 -1.27 -7.09
CA ASP A 29 -11.79 -2.39 -8.04
C ASP A 29 -12.14 -3.74 -7.38
N TYR A 30 -12.36 -3.77 -6.07
CA TYR A 30 -12.61 -4.99 -5.30
C TYR A 30 -14.02 -5.02 -4.71
N LYS A 31 -14.56 -6.24 -4.56
CA LYS A 31 -15.90 -6.48 -3.98
C LYS A 31 -16.11 -5.85 -2.60
N ASN A 32 -15.06 -5.73 -1.79
CA ASN A 32 -15.06 -5.14 -0.46
C ASN A 32 -13.63 -4.93 0.04
N LEU A 33 -13.47 -4.20 1.17
CA LEU A 33 -12.16 -3.93 1.78
C LEU A 33 -11.38 -5.20 2.09
N SER A 34 -12.02 -6.22 2.70
CA SER A 34 -11.32 -7.46 3.05
C SER A 34 -10.74 -8.16 1.82
N HIS A 35 -11.41 -8.09 0.67
CA HIS A 35 -10.87 -8.60 -0.59
C HIS A 35 -9.65 -7.81 -1.05
N ALA A 36 -9.70 -6.47 -1.02
CA ALA A 36 -8.56 -5.61 -1.37
C ALA A 36 -7.34 -5.88 -0.47
N THR A 37 -7.55 -5.97 0.85
CA THR A 37 -6.50 -6.30 1.83
C THR A 37 -5.87 -7.67 1.55
N LYS A 38 -6.68 -8.68 1.24
CA LYS A 38 -6.19 -10.03 0.90
C LYS A 38 -5.33 -10.01 -0.36
N VAL A 39 -5.71 -9.23 -1.37
CA VAL A 39 -4.92 -9.09 -2.60
C VAL A 39 -3.61 -8.35 -2.30
N ALA A 40 -3.63 -7.26 -1.54
CA ALA A 40 -2.42 -6.55 -1.10
C ALA A 40 -1.41 -7.50 -0.44
N LYS A 41 -1.89 -8.32 0.51
CA LYS A 41 -1.08 -9.33 1.18
C LYS A 41 -0.51 -10.36 0.20
N ALA A 42 -1.36 -10.93 -0.67
CA ALA A 42 -0.93 -11.92 -1.64
C ALA A 42 0.14 -11.36 -2.61
N CYS A 43 0.03 -10.10 -3.00
CA CYS A 43 1.04 -9.43 -3.82
C CYS A 43 2.38 -9.26 -3.08
N SER A 44 2.35 -8.86 -1.80
CA SER A 44 3.54 -8.82 -0.94
C SER A 44 4.21 -10.20 -0.85
N GLU A 45 3.43 -11.25 -0.60
CA GLU A 45 3.95 -12.63 -0.49
C GLU A 45 4.48 -13.17 -1.82
N SER A 46 3.97 -12.66 -2.95
CA SER A 46 4.37 -13.05 -4.30
C SER A 46 5.59 -12.27 -4.84
N GLY A 47 6.24 -11.46 -4.00
CA GLY A 47 7.49 -10.80 -4.34
C GLY A 47 7.37 -9.35 -4.81
N ALA A 48 6.22 -8.70 -4.61
CA ALA A 48 6.15 -7.24 -4.71
C ALA A 48 7.11 -6.58 -3.71
N ASP A 49 7.70 -5.46 -4.10
CA ASP A 49 8.63 -4.68 -3.28
C ASP A 49 7.95 -3.57 -2.49
N ALA A 50 6.75 -3.15 -2.93
CA ALA A 50 5.87 -2.23 -2.22
C ALA A 50 4.41 -2.43 -2.68
N VAL A 51 3.47 -2.09 -1.81
CA VAL A 51 2.04 -2.00 -2.13
C VAL A 51 1.66 -0.53 -2.19
N LEU A 52 1.06 -0.11 -3.29
CA LEU A 52 0.51 1.24 -3.45
C LEU A 52 -1.00 1.19 -3.19
N ILE A 53 -1.55 2.18 -2.48
CA ILE A 53 -3.00 2.31 -2.26
C ILE A 53 -3.49 3.63 -2.84
N GLY A 54 -4.45 3.55 -3.75
CA GLY A 54 -5.03 4.74 -4.39
C GLY A 54 -5.49 4.44 -5.82
N GLY A 55 -5.46 5.44 -6.70
CA GLY A 55 -5.91 5.30 -8.10
C GLY A 55 -7.31 5.85 -8.39
N SER A 56 -8.16 6.01 -7.37
CA SER A 56 -9.52 6.53 -7.51
C SER A 56 -9.86 7.70 -6.59
N ILE A 57 -10.74 8.58 -7.05
CA ILE A 57 -11.20 9.78 -6.30
C ILE A 57 -11.98 9.39 -5.04
N GLY A 58 -12.70 8.26 -5.06
CA GLY A 58 -13.54 7.80 -3.95
C GLY A 58 -12.79 7.12 -2.79
N VAL A 59 -11.47 6.94 -2.91
CA VAL A 59 -10.64 6.27 -1.90
C VAL A 59 -10.17 7.31 -0.88
N GLN A 60 -11.04 7.63 0.06
CA GLN A 60 -10.82 8.67 1.08
C GLN A 60 -11.56 8.35 2.39
N GLY A 61 -11.20 9.05 3.47
CA GLY A 61 -11.81 8.85 4.79
C GLY A 61 -11.69 7.41 5.29
N ASP A 62 -12.77 6.88 5.86
CA ASP A 62 -12.78 5.54 6.49
C ASP A 62 -12.40 4.41 5.54
N ILE A 63 -12.71 4.52 4.25
CA ILE A 63 -12.34 3.51 3.25
C ILE A 63 -10.82 3.42 3.14
N LEU A 64 -10.17 4.56 2.99
CA LEU A 64 -8.72 4.65 2.89
C LEU A 64 -8.06 4.23 4.21
N ASP A 65 -8.56 4.73 5.33
CA ASP A 65 -8.01 4.45 6.66
C ASP A 65 -8.01 2.95 6.97
N ASN A 66 -9.14 2.29 6.74
CA ASN A 66 -9.28 0.87 7.02
C ASN A 66 -8.41 0.03 6.08
N VAL A 67 -8.40 0.32 4.78
CA VAL A 67 -7.62 -0.47 3.82
C VAL A 67 -6.12 -0.28 4.02
N ALA A 68 -5.66 0.95 4.32
CA ALA A 68 -4.25 1.24 4.57
C ALA A 68 -3.77 0.60 5.87
N LYS A 69 -4.59 0.68 6.93
CA LYS A 69 -4.30 0.03 8.20
C LYS A 69 -4.21 -1.48 8.05
N GLU A 70 -5.22 -2.11 7.46
CA GLU A 70 -5.23 -3.56 7.30
C GLU A 70 -4.09 -4.02 6.37
N ALA A 71 -3.84 -3.32 5.27
CA ALA A 71 -2.74 -3.66 4.36
C ALA A 71 -1.38 -3.52 5.06
N SER A 72 -1.14 -2.44 5.83
CA SER A 72 0.12 -2.23 6.57
C SER A 72 0.32 -3.26 7.67
N GLU A 73 -0.75 -3.70 8.35
CA GLU A 73 -0.68 -4.74 9.38
C GLU A 73 -0.39 -6.14 8.82
N ASN A 74 -0.71 -6.39 7.54
CA ASN A 74 -0.67 -7.71 6.93
C ASN A 74 0.36 -7.88 5.79
N SER A 75 1.03 -6.80 5.36
CA SER A 75 2.05 -6.83 4.30
C SER A 75 3.45 -6.81 4.89
N ASP A 76 4.38 -7.52 4.25
CA ASP A 76 5.79 -7.57 4.66
C ASP A 76 6.65 -6.46 4.00
N VAL A 77 6.03 -5.69 3.11
CA VAL A 77 6.61 -4.60 2.31
C VAL A 77 5.88 -3.28 2.60
N PRO A 78 6.51 -2.12 2.35
CA PRO A 78 5.89 -0.83 2.69
C PRO A 78 4.60 -0.61 1.92
N VAL A 79 3.63 -0.02 2.62
CA VAL A 79 2.38 0.48 2.06
C VAL A 79 2.52 1.97 1.80
N ILE A 80 2.35 2.38 0.55
CA ILE A 80 2.59 3.75 0.08
C ILE A 80 1.30 4.33 -0.52
N LEU A 81 0.97 5.57 -0.20
CA LEU A 81 -0.17 6.24 -0.82
C LEU A 81 0.13 6.62 -2.27
N PHE A 82 -0.83 6.36 -3.15
CA PHE A 82 -0.83 6.82 -4.54
C PHE A 82 -2.03 7.77 -4.76
N PRO A 83 -1.95 9.00 -4.23
CA PRO A 83 -3.10 9.88 -4.10
C PRO A 83 -3.60 10.38 -5.46
N GLY A 84 -4.92 10.32 -5.66
CA GLY A 84 -5.59 10.95 -6.80
C GLY A 84 -6.13 12.36 -6.48
N ASN A 85 -6.29 12.70 -5.19
CA ASN A 85 -6.73 14.02 -4.73
C ASN A 85 -6.29 14.28 -3.27
N ILE A 86 -6.63 15.47 -2.74
CA ILE A 86 -6.24 15.92 -1.40
C ILE A 86 -6.85 15.11 -0.23
N GLY A 87 -7.97 14.44 -0.46
CA GLY A 87 -8.65 13.59 0.52
C GLY A 87 -8.04 12.19 0.65
N THR A 88 -7.06 11.84 -0.19
CA THR A 88 -6.40 10.54 -0.20
C THR A 88 -5.15 10.55 0.70
N VAL A 89 -5.29 11.00 1.95
CA VAL A 89 -4.19 11.07 2.93
C VAL A 89 -4.60 10.36 4.21
N THR A 90 -3.72 9.51 4.75
CA THR A 90 -3.94 8.79 6.00
C THR A 90 -2.64 8.56 6.76
N LYS A 91 -2.72 8.40 8.07
CA LYS A 91 -1.59 8.11 8.97
C LYS A 91 -1.21 6.62 9.04
N TYR A 92 -1.98 5.76 8.39
CA TYR A 92 -1.80 4.30 8.47
C TYR A 92 -0.88 3.74 7.38
N ALA A 93 -0.57 4.52 6.35
CA ALA A 93 0.45 4.18 5.37
C ALA A 93 1.86 4.48 5.90
N ASP A 94 2.87 3.82 5.33
CA ASP A 94 4.28 4.04 5.67
C ASP A 94 4.88 5.28 4.99
N ALA A 95 4.35 5.67 3.82
CA ALA A 95 4.74 6.85 3.05
C ALA A 95 3.57 7.45 2.25
#